data_AF-A0A1A8IY56-F1
#
_entry.id   AF-A0A1A8IY56-F1
#
_cell.length_a   1.000
_cell.length_b   1.000
_cell.length_c   1.000
_cell.angle_alpha   90.00
_cell.angle_beta   90.00
_cell.angle_gamma   90.00
#
_symmetry.space_group_name_H-M   'P 1'
#
loop_
_entity.id
_entity.type
_entity.pdbx_description
1 polymer ?
#
loop_
_entity_poly.entity_id
_entity_poly.type
_entity_poly.pdbx_seq_one_letter_code
_entity_poly.pdbx_strand_id
1 'polypeptide(L)'
;ASAARPSNRFPASQETCNAPTMDETLKPLKVPPQMSYYADKHNLSYLMQSLVASLVTSQPDDPISHLIGLLKSSNMSIPRVVLLGPPAVGKHTLARHLSVQLEAVHVTTETLLPDQSELSTLNEQGFAELLVQLVQQRLKQPDCVHQGWILVGIPQTRLQALLLQQAGIIPEHVVLLVAPTNVLLTRNQRRSVDLQTGELTFAQSGHNTTCSLPHFLSADSNRTSIRSADDIIPGHQERGGLSEEQLLAKLQLFHCEVTGLRSAYRHILKVIDGNQLDTVIYLQALAFIQTHHHFRTPRILLMGPPGSGKSHQAKLLSEKYKMTDVCCSRLLRSVAANGSGLGAEIQQYLGNEQSVPDSLVLQAVEQRLSQVDCSSRGWVLHGFPYNLHQARNLRGFQHQPNRVFFLEVTDDVCLERTTQRRTDWVSGERYHTVTRPPQTAEVQNRLQAAPDDSAEVMMERLERYRAESADLQSVFPDAFRIDAAQKSHNVFEALERRLNTN
;
A
#
# COMPACT_ATOMS: atom_id res chain seq x y z
N ALA A 1 -40.13 -55.40 -38.67
CA ALA A 1 -40.02 -54.71 -39.98
C ALA A 1 -39.65 -53.26 -39.70
N SER A 2 -38.41 -52.82 -39.95
CA SER A 2 -37.97 -52.22 -41.24
C SER A 2 -38.72 -50.92 -41.51
N ALA A 3 -38.15 -49.72 -41.67
CA ALA A 3 -36.95 -49.31 -42.40
C ALA A 3 -36.51 -47.92 -41.88
N ALA A 4 -35.23 -47.64 -41.63
CA ALA A 4 -34.22 -47.14 -42.58
C ALA A 4 -34.64 -45.86 -43.34
N ARG A 5 -34.03 -44.72 -42.99
CA ARG A 5 -33.95 -43.51 -43.83
C ARG A 5 -32.56 -43.43 -44.47
N PRO A 6 -32.47 -42.96 -45.73
CA PRO A 6 -31.31 -43.20 -46.58
C PRO A 6 -30.20 -42.16 -46.41
N SER A 7 -28.98 -42.65 -46.63
CA SER A 7 -27.76 -41.90 -46.90
C SER A 7 -27.81 -41.19 -48.25
N ASN A 8 -27.22 -40.01 -48.36
CA ASN A 8 -26.50 -39.62 -49.57
C ASN A 8 -25.21 -38.87 -49.23
N ARG A 9 -24.11 -39.46 -49.68
CA ARG A 9 -22.72 -38.99 -49.62
C ARG A 9 -22.50 -37.84 -50.61
N PHE A 10 -21.48 -37.02 -50.38
CA PHE A 10 -20.31 -36.76 -51.26
C PHE A 10 -19.47 -35.60 -50.66
N PRO A 11 -18.16 -35.47 -50.95
CA PRO A 11 -17.06 -36.30 -50.46
C PRO A 11 -16.04 -35.50 -49.62
N ALA A 12 -15.19 -36.22 -48.88
CA ALA A 12 -14.04 -35.67 -48.18
C ALA A 12 -12.94 -35.26 -49.17
N SER A 13 -12.68 -33.96 -49.30
CA SER A 13 -11.40 -33.45 -49.79
C SER A 13 -10.45 -33.34 -48.60
N GLN A 14 -9.57 -34.33 -48.48
CA GLN A 14 -8.35 -34.23 -47.67
C GLN A 14 -7.43 -33.20 -48.33
N GLU A 15 -7.59 -31.92 -48.00
CA GLU A 15 -6.51 -30.96 -48.11
C GLU A 15 -5.74 -30.99 -46.80
N THR A 16 -4.69 -31.81 -46.79
CA THR A 16 -3.62 -31.78 -45.79
C THR A 16 -2.85 -30.47 -45.95
N CYS A 17 -3.41 -29.37 -45.44
CA CYS A 17 -2.64 -28.19 -45.10
C CYS A 17 -1.85 -28.52 -43.82
N ASN A 18 -0.69 -29.14 -44.00
CA ASN A 18 0.39 -29.14 -43.00
C ASN A 18 0.84 -27.69 -42.81
N ALA A 19 0.07 -26.92 -42.03
CA ALA A 19 0.58 -25.72 -41.40
C ALA A 19 1.72 -26.17 -40.49
N PRO A 20 2.93 -25.58 -40.58
CA PRO A 20 3.98 -25.88 -39.62
C PRO A 20 3.40 -25.59 -38.24
N THR A 21 3.52 -26.55 -37.33
CA THR A 21 3.23 -26.37 -35.90
C THR A 21 4.08 -25.21 -35.41
N MET A 22 3.53 -24.00 -35.48
CA MET A 22 4.13 -22.83 -34.87
C MET A 22 4.23 -23.15 -33.39
N ASP A 23 5.46 -23.10 -32.89
CA ASP A 23 5.75 -23.12 -31.47
C ASP A 23 4.85 -22.08 -30.78
N GLU A 24 3.91 -22.54 -29.94
CA GLU A 24 2.95 -21.66 -29.29
C GLU A 24 3.64 -20.60 -28.41
N THR A 25 4.90 -20.83 -28.03
CA THR A 25 5.73 -19.88 -27.29
C THR A 25 6.15 -18.66 -28.12
N LEU A 26 6.10 -18.73 -29.46
CA LEU A 26 6.44 -17.62 -30.36
C LEU A 26 5.23 -16.73 -30.70
N LYS A 27 4.02 -17.15 -30.32
CA LYS A 27 2.81 -16.37 -30.56
C LYS A 27 2.77 -15.21 -29.56
N PRO A 28 2.61 -13.94 -30.00
CA PRO A 28 2.51 -12.83 -29.06
C PRO A 28 1.30 -13.07 -28.15
N LEU A 29 1.57 -13.25 -26.86
CA LEU A 29 0.56 -13.47 -25.84
C LEU A 29 -0.42 -12.28 -25.85
N LYS A 30 -1.64 -12.52 -26.35
CA LYS A 30 -2.72 -11.54 -26.27
C LYS A 30 -3.34 -11.64 -24.89
N VAL A 31 -2.80 -10.89 -23.94
CA VAL A 31 -3.41 -10.73 -22.62
C VAL A 31 -4.70 -9.92 -22.79
N PRO A 32 -5.88 -10.48 -22.49
CA PRO A 32 -7.13 -9.73 -22.57
C PRO A 32 -7.10 -8.54 -21.59
N PRO A 33 -7.67 -7.38 -21.94
CA PRO A 33 -7.71 -6.23 -21.04
C PRO A 33 -8.44 -6.54 -19.72
N GLN A 34 -9.37 -7.49 -19.72
CA GLN A 34 -10.09 -7.95 -18.53
C GLN A 34 -9.19 -8.73 -17.55
N MET A 35 -8.02 -9.20 -17.99
CA MET A 35 -7.09 -9.97 -17.15
C MET A 35 -6.56 -9.16 -15.97
N SER A 36 -6.31 -7.85 -16.15
CA SER A 36 -5.81 -7.00 -15.08
C SER A 36 -6.84 -6.85 -13.96
N TYR A 37 -8.11 -6.67 -14.31
CA TYR A 37 -9.22 -6.65 -13.36
C TYR A 37 -9.39 -8.00 -12.65
N TYR A 38 -9.34 -9.10 -13.40
CA TYR A 38 -9.41 -10.44 -12.81
C TYR A 38 -8.26 -10.70 -11.83
N ALA A 39 -7.04 -10.30 -12.21
CA ALA A 39 -5.86 -10.40 -11.38
C ALA A 39 -5.97 -9.59 -10.09
N ASP A 40 -6.45 -8.35 -10.16
CA ASP A 40 -6.71 -7.51 -8.98
C ASP A 40 -7.81 -8.11 -8.09
N LYS A 41 -8.93 -8.55 -8.68
CA LYS A 41 -10.09 -9.08 -7.95
C LYS A 41 -9.75 -10.37 -7.19
N HIS A 42 -8.93 -11.22 -7.78
CA HIS A 42 -8.55 -12.51 -7.21
C HIS A 42 -7.15 -12.51 -6.57
N ASN A 43 -6.54 -11.33 -6.38
CA ASN A 43 -5.20 -11.17 -5.82
C ASN A 43 -4.13 -12.04 -6.51
N LEU A 44 -4.26 -12.25 -7.83
CA LEU A 44 -3.34 -13.10 -8.59
C LEU A 44 -1.92 -12.54 -8.62
N SER A 45 -1.77 -11.22 -8.56
CA SER A 45 -0.47 -10.56 -8.44
C SER A 45 0.24 -10.94 -7.14
N TYR A 46 -0.48 -10.93 -6.02
CA TYR A 46 0.03 -11.39 -4.72
C TYR A 46 0.34 -12.90 -4.75
N LEU A 47 -0.57 -13.71 -5.30
CA LEU A 47 -0.36 -15.14 -5.47
C LEU A 47 0.93 -15.41 -6.26
N MET A 48 1.09 -14.78 -7.42
CA MET A 48 2.26 -14.96 -8.27
C MET A 48 3.53 -14.50 -7.56
N GLN A 49 3.49 -13.37 -6.87
CA GLN A 49 4.61 -12.89 -6.06
C GLN A 49 4.98 -13.89 -4.97
N SER A 50 4.01 -14.46 -4.26
CA SER A 50 4.22 -15.47 -3.22
C SER A 50 4.85 -16.75 -3.77
N LEU A 51 4.35 -17.22 -4.92
CA LEU A 51 4.89 -18.38 -5.63
C LEU A 51 6.34 -18.15 -6.08
N VAL A 52 6.63 -17.01 -6.73
CA VAL A 52 7.99 -16.65 -7.18
C VAL A 52 8.92 -16.45 -5.99
N ALA A 53 8.47 -15.74 -4.94
CA ALA A 53 9.25 -15.55 -3.72
C ALA A 53 9.59 -16.90 -3.08
N SER A 54 8.63 -17.84 -3.02
CA SER A 54 8.88 -19.18 -2.50
C SER A 54 9.93 -19.92 -3.32
N LEU A 55 9.89 -19.86 -4.65
CA LEU A 55 10.91 -20.48 -5.51
C LEU A 55 12.30 -19.89 -5.29
N VAL A 56 12.41 -18.56 -5.25
CA VAL A 56 13.70 -17.86 -5.04
C VAL A 56 14.27 -18.18 -3.67
N THR A 57 13.41 -18.31 -2.65
CA THR A 57 13.83 -18.55 -1.26
C THR A 57 14.18 -20.01 -1.00
N SER A 58 13.37 -20.95 -1.49
CA SER A 58 13.53 -22.38 -1.20
C SER A 58 14.41 -23.14 -2.19
N GLN A 59 14.57 -22.61 -3.42
CA GLN A 59 15.36 -23.23 -4.50
C GLN A 59 15.18 -24.76 -4.58
N PRO A 60 13.94 -25.26 -4.77
CA PRO A 60 13.65 -26.68 -4.76
C PRO A 60 14.22 -27.37 -6.01
N ASP A 61 14.58 -28.64 -5.89
CA ASP A 61 15.09 -29.45 -7.02
C ASP A 61 14.07 -29.59 -8.16
N ASP A 62 12.77 -29.66 -7.83
CA ASP A 62 11.65 -29.59 -8.78
C ASP A 62 10.74 -28.39 -8.50
N PRO A 63 10.93 -27.26 -9.23
CA PRO A 63 10.13 -26.05 -9.08
C PRO A 63 8.64 -26.27 -9.32
N ILE A 64 8.25 -27.11 -10.29
CA ILE A 64 6.84 -27.22 -10.70
C ILE A 64 6.04 -27.97 -9.65
N SER A 65 6.57 -29.10 -9.16
CA SER A 65 5.91 -29.86 -8.09
C SER A 65 5.78 -29.04 -6.81
N HIS A 66 6.79 -28.22 -6.49
CA HIS A 66 6.74 -27.30 -5.34
C HIS A 66 5.61 -26.28 -5.48
N LEU A 67 5.49 -25.62 -6.64
CA LEU A 67 4.42 -24.67 -6.91
C LEU A 67 3.02 -25.31 -6.82
N ILE A 68 2.86 -26.53 -7.35
CA ILE A 68 1.59 -27.28 -7.26
C ILE A 68 1.26 -27.58 -5.79
N GLY A 69 2.25 -27.94 -4.98
CA GLY A 69 2.10 -28.15 -3.55
C GLY A 69 1.59 -26.89 -2.84
N LEU A 70 2.23 -25.74 -3.11
CA LEU A 70 1.84 -24.44 -2.54
C LEU A 70 0.40 -24.05 -2.92
N LEU A 71 0.01 -24.26 -4.18
CA LEU A 71 -1.35 -23.96 -4.65
C LEU A 71 -2.41 -24.87 -4.01
N LYS A 72 -2.04 -26.09 -3.60
CA LYS A 72 -2.94 -27.03 -2.92
C LYS A 72 -3.05 -26.77 -1.42
N SER A 73 -2.01 -26.23 -0.79
CA SER A 73 -2.07 -25.80 0.60
C SER A 73 -2.91 -24.53 0.72
N SER A 74 -4.12 -24.64 1.26
CA SER A 74 -5.15 -23.59 1.34
C SER A 74 -4.80 -22.32 2.13
N ASN A 75 -3.59 -22.20 2.70
CA ASN A 75 -3.18 -21.07 3.54
C ASN A 75 -2.27 -20.12 2.75
N MET A 76 -2.86 -19.29 1.90
CA MET A 76 -2.10 -18.33 1.09
C MET A 76 -1.68 -17.06 1.85
N SER A 77 -2.19 -16.84 3.06
CA SER A 77 -1.91 -15.66 3.89
C SER A 77 -1.34 -16.08 5.24
N ILE A 78 -0.10 -16.55 5.23
CA ILE A 78 0.61 -16.97 6.45
C ILE A 78 1.35 -15.75 7.02
N PRO A 79 0.99 -15.26 8.22
CA PRO A 79 1.60 -14.05 8.79
C PRO A 79 3.08 -14.28 9.11
N ARG A 80 3.94 -13.36 8.64
CA ARG A 80 5.38 -13.33 8.93
C ARG A 80 5.75 -11.98 9.50
N VAL A 81 5.65 -11.84 10.82
CA VAL A 81 5.72 -10.55 11.49
C VAL A 81 6.96 -10.46 12.35
N VAL A 82 7.59 -9.28 12.36
CA VAL A 82 8.63 -8.94 13.34
C VAL A 82 8.16 -7.77 14.21
N LEU A 83 8.23 -7.93 15.52
CA LEU A 83 7.93 -6.88 16.50
C LEU A 83 9.22 -6.40 17.16
N LEU A 84 9.57 -5.14 16.89
CA LEU A 84 10.74 -4.46 17.39
C LEU A 84 10.33 -3.36 18.38
N GLY A 85 11.23 -3.03 19.28
CA GLY A 85 11.04 -1.91 20.20
C GLY A 85 11.93 -2.01 21.42
N PRO A 86 12.09 -0.89 22.15
CA PRO A 86 12.95 -0.85 23.31
C PRO A 86 12.45 -1.79 24.42
N PRO A 87 13.30 -2.15 25.41
CA PRO A 87 12.84 -2.84 26.61
C PRO A 87 11.70 -2.04 27.30
N ALA A 88 10.81 -2.75 27.99
CA ALA A 88 9.64 -2.20 28.71
C ALA A 88 8.56 -1.47 27.87
N VAL A 89 8.63 -1.49 26.54
CA VAL A 89 7.63 -0.84 25.65
C VAL A 89 6.31 -1.60 25.50
N GLY A 90 6.22 -2.85 25.97
CA GLY A 90 5.02 -3.69 25.82
C GLY A 90 5.00 -4.61 24.58
N LYS A 91 6.14 -4.76 23.87
CA LYS A 91 6.22 -5.61 22.65
C LYS A 91 5.75 -7.06 22.85
N HIS A 92 6.03 -7.66 24.00
CA HIS A 92 5.60 -9.04 24.30
C HIS A 92 4.08 -9.15 24.55
N THR A 93 3.48 -8.15 25.19
CA THR A 93 2.02 -8.07 25.40
C THR A 93 1.31 -7.98 24.06
N LEU A 94 1.77 -7.06 23.19
CA LEU A 94 1.27 -6.93 21.83
C LEU A 94 1.39 -8.23 21.04
N ALA A 95 2.55 -8.90 21.15
CA ALA A 95 2.80 -10.16 20.47
C ALA A 95 1.84 -11.28 20.88
N ARG A 96 1.54 -11.42 22.18
CA ARG A 96 0.55 -12.40 22.64
C ARG A 96 -0.83 -12.14 22.05
N HIS A 97 -1.30 -10.89 22.11
CA HIS A 97 -2.61 -10.55 21.54
C HIS A 97 -2.66 -10.82 20.03
N LEU A 98 -1.60 -10.45 19.29
CA LEU A 98 -1.50 -10.74 17.86
C LEU A 98 -1.41 -12.24 17.57
N SER A 99 -0.69 -13.02 18.38
CA SER A 99 -0.56 -14.47 18.18
C SER A 99 -1.90 -15.21 18.30
N VAL A 100 -2.77 -14.78 19.23
CA VAL A 100 -4.12 -15.34 19.38
C VAL A 100 -4.99 -14.97 18.18
N GLN A 101 -4.95 -13.71 17.75
CA GLN A 101 -5.80 -13.23 16.66
C GLN A 101 -5.39 -13.77 15.28
N LEU A 102 -4.09 -13.93 15.04
CA LEU A 102 -3.52 -14.38 13.77
C LEU A 102 -3.26 -15.89 13.74
N GLU A 103 -3.53 -16.58 14.85
CA GLU A 103 -3.18 -17.99 15.08
C GLU A 103 -1.70 -18.29 14.84
N ALA A 104 -0.82 -17.29 14.95
CA ALA A 104 0.59 -17.37 14.57
C ALA A 104 1.50 -17.74 15.74
N VAL A 105 2.57 -18.48 15.45
CA VAL A 105 3.53 -18.91 16.47
C VAL A 105 4.39 -17.73 16.92
N HIS A 106 4.35 -17.42 18.22
CA HIS A 106 5.18 -16.37 18.82
C HIS A 106 6.55 -16.92 19.24
N VAL A 107 7.63 -16.33 18.71
CA VAL A 107 9.02 -16.76 18.94
C VAL A 107 9.83 -15.59 19.53
N THR A 108 10.45 -15.83 20.69
CA THR A 108 11.31 -14.89 21.40
C THR A 108 12.72 -15.46 21.56
N THR A 109 13.69 -14.60 21.88
CA THR A 109 15.04 -15.05 22.28
C THR A 109 15.00 -16.03 23.47
N GLU A 110 14.10 -15.80 24.44
CA GLU A 110 13.93 -16.64 25.63
C GLU A 110 13.44 -18.05 25.27
N THR A 111 12.53 -18.16 24.29
CA THR A 111 12.04 -19.47 23.82
C THR A 111 13.08 -20.25 23.00
N LEU A 112 14.03 -19.54 22.37
CA LEU A 112 15.08 -20.16 21.54
C LEU A 112 16.33 -20.55 22.34
N LEU A 113 16.61 -19.81 23.42
CA LEU A 113 17.82 -19.94 24.23
C LEU A 113 17.42 -20.06 25.72
N PRO A 114 16.94 -21.24 26.17
CA PRO A 114 16.56 -21.45 27.56
C PRO A 114 17.76 -21.44 28.51
N ASP A 115 18.94 -21.92 28.07
CA ASP A 115 20.18 -21.93 28.85
C ASP A 115 21.18 -20.89 28.33
N GLN A 116 21.31 -19.76 29.04
CA GLN A 116 22.19 -18.65 28.65
C GLN A 116 23.64 -18.81 29.11
N SER A 117 23.95 -19.86 29.88
CA SER A 117 25.27 -20.12 30.47
C SER A 117 26.36 -20.35 29.43
N GLU A 118 26.04 -20.99 28.30
CA GLU A 118 27.00 -21.31 27.22
C GLU A 118 27.27 -20.14 26.25
N LEU A 119 26.53 -19.03 26.37
CA LEU A 119 26.60 -17.90 25.43
C LEU A 119 27.70 -16.88 25.76
N SER A 120 28.26 -16.95 26.97
CA SER A 120 29.21 -15.96 27.49
C SER A 120 30.58 -15.97 26.80
N THR A 121 30.88 -17.01 26.00
CA THR A 121 32.16 -17.20 25.31
C THR A 121 32.15 -16.77 23.84
N LEU A 122 31.00 -16.35 23.29
CA LEU A 122 30.87 -16.03 21.87
C LEU A 122 31.06 -14.53 21.60
N ASN A 123 31.79 -14.20 20.54
CA ASN A 123 31.86 -12.85 19.99
C ASN A 123 30.51 -12.45 19.36
N GLU A 124 30.28 -11.16 19.18
CA GLU A 124 29.00 -10.61 18.67
C GLU A 124 28.56 -11.23 17.32
N GLN A 125 29.50 -11.47 16.41
CA GLN A 125 29.23 -12.13 15.13
C GLN A 125 28.80 -13.59 15.33
N GLY A 126 29.53 -14.36 16.14
CA GLY A 126 29.20 -15.77 16.40
C GLY A 126 27.85 -15.93 17.11
N PHE A 127 27.51 -15.02 18.02
CA PHE A 127 26.19 -14.98 18.64
C PHE A 127 25.09 -14.69 17.61
N ALA A 128 25.30 -13.74 16.71
CA ALA A 128 24.34 -13.40 15.66
C ALA A 128 24.10 -14.58 14.70
N GLU A 129 25.15 -15.28 14.29
CA GLU A 129 25.08 -16.47 13.45
C GLU A 129 24.33 -17.61 14.13
N LEU A 130 24.67 -17.92 15.39
CA LEU A 130 23.98 -18.95 16.18
C LEU A 130 22.48 -18.63 16.33
N LEU A 131 22.16 -17.38 16.67
CA LEU A 131 20.77 -16.95 16.82
C LEU A 131 19.99 -17.15 15.51
N VAL A 132 20.57 -16.77 14.37
CA VAL A 132 19.93 -16.94 13.05
C VAL A 132 19.72 -18.43 12.75
N GLN A 133 20.69 -19.30 13.06
CA GLN A 133 20.53 -20.75 12.89
C GLN A 133 19.38 -21.31 13.73
N LEU A 134 19.28 -20.91 15.01
CA LEU A 134 18.19 -21.33 15.89
C LEU A 134 16.82 -20.84 15.41
N VAL A 135 16.73 -19.57 14.99
CA VAL A 135 15.52 -19.04 14.38
C VAL A 135 15.17 -19.85 13.14
N GLN A 136 16.13 -20.13 12.25
CA GLN A 136 15.90 -20.90 11.04
C GLN A 136 15.39 -22.32 11.33
N GLN A 137 15.96 -23.00 12.33
CA GLN A 137 15.50 -24.32 12.77
C GLN A 137 14.07 -24.26 13.34
N ARG A 138 13.77 -23.24 14.15
CA ARG A 138 12.44 -23.06 14.75
C ARG A 138 11.36 -22.77 13.70
N LEU A 139 11.68 -21.93 12.71
CA LEU A 139 10.74 -21.53 11.67
C LEU A 139 10.49 -22.61 10.61
N LYS A 140 11.36 -23.64 10.53
CA LYS A 140 11.16 -24.83 9.67
C LYS A 140 10.14 -25.83 10.23
N GLN A 141 9.73 -25.68 11.49
CA GLN A 141 8.76 -26.58 12.12
C GLN A 141 7.36 -26.44 11.47
N PRO A 142 6.55 -27.52 11.44
CA PRO A 142 5.29 -27.52 10.70
C PRO A 142 4.28 -26.50 11.24
N ASP A 143 4.31 -26.21 12.53
CA ASP A 143 3.48 -25.17 13.15
C ASP A 143 3.77 -23.78 12.54
N CYS A 144 5.04 -23.35 12.54
CA CYS A 144 5.45 -22.07 11.94
C CYS A 144 5.22 -22.01 10.43
N VAL A 145 5.36 -23.14 9.73
CA VAL A 145 5.15 -23.21 8.28
C VAL A 145 3.67 -23.08 7.93
N HIS A 146 2.76 -23.67 8.70
CA HIS A 146 1.33 -23.67 8.39
C HIS A 146 0.55 -22.49 8.99
N GLN A 147 0.97 -22.01 10.16
CA GLN A 147 0.29 -20.95 10.92
C GLN A 147 1.00 -19.59 10.84
N GLY A 148 2.28 -19.59 10.46
CA GLY A 148 3.10 -18.39 10.44
C GLY A 148 3.75 -18.10 11.77
N TRP A 149 4.43 -16.97 11.84
CA TRP A 149 5.31 -16.64 12.95
C TRP A 149 5.37 -15.15 13.26
N ILE A 150 5.58 -14.85 14.54
CA ILE A 150 5.83 -13.52 15.08
C ILE A 150 7.17 -13.57 15.82
N LEU A 151 8.23 -12.99 15.22
CA LEU A 151 9.52 -12.82 15.88
C LEU A 151 9.48 -11.57 16.76
N VAL A 152 9.87 -11.70 18.02
CA VAL A 152 9.81 -10.59 18.98
C VAL A 152 11.16 -10.28 19.56
N GLY A 153 11.60 -9.03 19.37
CA GLY A 153 12.92 -8.60 19.81
C GLY A 153 14.07 -9.25 19.04
N ILE A 154 13.80 -9.80 17.86
CA ILE A 154 14.79 -10.33 16.91
C ILE A 154 14.42 -9.75 15.53
N PRO A 155 15.33 -9.11 14.79
CA PRO A 155 16.73 -8.80 15.14
C PRO A 155 16.86 -7.62 16.13
N GLN A 156 17.97 -7.59 16.87
CA GLN A 156 18.37 -6.48 17.75
C GLN A 156 19.40 -5.56 17.11
N THR A 157 20.20 -6.08 16.18
CA THR A 157 21.26 -5.34 15.49
C THR A 157 21.07 -5.38 13.97
N ARG A 158 21.68 -4.43 13.26
CA ARG A 158 21.69 -4.44 11.79
C ARG A 158 22.32 -5.71 11.22
N LEU A 159 23.36 -6.23 11.86
CA LEU A 159 24.01 -7.48 11.45
C LEU A 159 23.04 -8.66 11.50
N GLN A 160 22.31 -8.83 12.61
CA GLN A 160 21.30 -9.89 12.73
C GLN A 160 20.22 -9.76 11.65
N ALA A 161 19.77 -8.53 11.34
CA ALA A 161 18.79 -8.31 10.27
C ALA A 161 19.29 -8.77 8.90
N LEU A 162 20.56 -8.48 8.57
CA LEU A 162 21.18 -8.91 7.32
C LEU A 162 21.33 -10.44 7.25
N LEU A 163 21.77 -11.08 8.34
CA LEU A 163 21.92 -12.54 8.39
C LEU A 163 20.58 -13.27 8.26
N LEU A 164 19.51 -12.76 8.90
CA LEU A 164 18.16 -13.31 8.73
C LEU A 164 17.70 -13.24 7.26
N GLN A 165 17.94 -12.10 6.60
CA GLN A 165 17.61 -11.91 5.19
C GLN A 165 18.41 -12.86 4.28
N GLN A 166 19.71 -13.03 4.55
CA GLN A 166 20.56 -13.98 3.83
C GLN A 166 20.12 -15.44 4.03
N ALA A 167 19.62 -15.78 5.23
CA ALA A 167 19.07 -17.10 5.54
C ALA A 167 17.67 -17.34 4.95
N GLY A 168 17.11 -16.39 4.17
CA GLY A 168 15.79 -16.49 3.56
C GLY A 168 14.63 -16.19 4.52
N ILE A 169 14.91 -15.64 5.70
CA ILE A 169 13.89 -15.28 6.69
C ILE A 169 13.46 -13.84 6.43
N ILE A 170 12.43 -13.69 5.60
CA ILE A 170 11.91 -12.39 5.14
C ILE A 170 10.52 -12.17 5.74
N PRO A 171 10.35 -11.21 6.67
CA PRO A 171 9.04 -10.85 7.19
C PRO A 171 8.23 -10.08 6.15
N GLU A 172 6.90 -10.21 6.22
CA GLU A 172 5.97 -9.39 5.45
C GLU A 172 5.74 -8.04 6.13
N HIS A 173 5.74 -8.00 7.47
CA HIS A 173 5.47 -6.81 8.26
C HIS A 173 6.46 -6.67 9.42
N VAL A 174 6.94 -5.46 9.64
CA VAL A 174 7.77 -5.10 10.80
C VAL A 174 7.09 -3.97 11.56
N VAL A 175 6.75 -4.19 12.83
CA VAL A 175 6.21 -3.16 13.70
C VAL A 175 7.29 -2.71 14.66
N LEU A 176 7.57 -1.41 14.68
CA LEU A 176 8.52 -0.80 15.61
C LEU A 176 7.76 0.07 16.62
N LEU A 177 7.73 -0.37 17.88
CA LEU A 177 7.20 0.41 18.98
C LEU A 177 8.25 1.40 19.48
N VAL A 178 7.83 2.65 19.70
CA VAL A 178 8.70 3.72 20.21
C VAL A 178 8.03 4.40 21.40
N ALA A 179 8.78 4.64 22.46
CA ALA A 179 8.34 5.43 23.61
C ALA A 179 9.56 6.18 24.19
N PRO A 180 9.36 7.35 24.82
CA PRO A 180 10.45 8.11 25.43
C PRO A 180 10.98 7.40 26.68
N THR A 181 12.28 7.57 26.92
CA THR A 181 13.05 6.85 27.96
C THR A 181 12.45 6.98 29.36
N ASN A 182 11.96 8.17 29.71
CA ASN A 182 11.30 8.43 31.01
C ASN A 182 10.08 7.53 31.23
N VAL A 183 9.22 7.37 30.22
CA VAL A 183 8.03 6.52 30.30
C VAL A 183 8.43 5.05 30.46
N LEU A 184 9.47 4.60 29.75
CA LEU A 184 9.97 3.23 29.82
C LEU A 184 10.58 2.90 31.18
N LEU A 185 11.31 3.85 31.79
CA LEU A 185 11.84 3.72 33.16
C LEU A 185 10.69 3.55 34.17
N THR A 186 9.67 4.41 34.10
CA THR A 186 8.49 4.31 34.97
C THR A 186 7.75 2.98 34.79
N ARG A 187 7.63 2.49 33.55
CA ARG A 187 7.00 1.19 33.26
C ARG A 187 7.79 0.02 33.82
N ASN A 188 9.13 0.06 33.75
CA ASN A 188 9.98 -1.00 34.30
C ASN A 188 9.91 -1.06 35.83
N GLN A 189 9.78 0.09 36.50
CA GLN A 189 9.61 0.17 37.96
C GLN A 189 8.26 -0.38 38.45
N ARG A 190 7.20 -0.31 37.62
CA ARG A 190 5.84 -0.79 37.97
C ARG A 190 5.59 -2.26 37.63
N ARG A 191 6.61 -3.02 37.27
CA ARG A 191 6.50 -4.42 36.84
C ARG A 191 6.48 -5.35 38.05
N SER A 192 5.32 -5.53 38.67
CA SER A 192 5.07 -6.60 39.65
C SER A 192 4.38 -7.79 38.98
N VAL A 193 4.86 -9.00 39.27
CA VAL A 193 4.32 -10.27 38.76
C VAL A 193 3.50 -10.90 39.89
N ASP A 194 2.23 -11.23 39.65
CA ASP A 194 1.40 -11.92 40.62
C ASP A 194 1.67 -13.44 40.58
N LEU A 195 2.04 -14.02 41.72
CA LEU A 195 2.63 -15.37 41.83
C LEU A 195 1.62 -16.52 41.71
N GLN A 196 0.31 -16.24 41.76
CA GLN A 196 -0.72 -17.28 41.63
C GLN A 196 -1.33 -17.41 40.23
N THR A 197 -1.25 -16.38 39.39
CA THR A 197 -1.88 -16.34 38.05
C THR A 197 -0.89 -16.11 36.91
N GLY A 198 0.35 -15.71 37.19
CA GLY A 198 1.32 -15.30 36.17
C GLY A 198 0.95 -13.99 35.47
N GLU A 199 -0.04 -13.26 36.00
CA GLU A 199 -0.54 -12.02 35.44
C GLU A 199 0.23 -10.80 35.99
N LEU A 200 0.46 -9.80 35.14
CA LEU A 200 1.19 -8.58 35.50
C LEU A 200 0.21 -7.63 36.22
N THR A 201 0.41 -7.38 37.51
CA THR A 201 -0.38 -6.39 38.25
C THR A 201 0.40 -5.08 38.35
N PHE A 202 -0.16 -4.02 37.74
CA PHE A 202 0.36 -2.66 37.89
C PHE A 202 -0.09 -2.09 39.24
N ALA A 203 0.87 -1.77 40.13
CA ALA A 203 0.55 -1.06 41.37
C ALA A 203 -0.08 0.31 41.06
N GLN A 204 -1.29 0.54 41.56
CA GLN A 204 -2.08 1.74 41.30
C GLN A 204 -1.52 2.96 42.03
N SER A 205 -1.29 4.05 41.31
CA SER A 205 -1.37 5.40 41.88
C SER A 205 -2.17 6.31 40.93
N GLY A 206 -3.39 6.66 41.33
CA GLY A 206 -4.00 7.96 41.01
C GLY A 206 -4.83 8.12 39.74
N HIS A 207 -4.76 7.25 38.73
CA HIS A 207 -5.68 7.32 37.57
C HIS A 207 -6.10 5.92 37.08
N ASN A 208 -7.40 5.64 37.17
CA ASN A 208 -8.03 4.39 36.76
C ASN A 208 -7.61 3.97 35.35
N THR A 209 -6.82 2.91 35.25
CA THR A 209 -6.76 2.04 34.05
C THR A 209 -6.56 0.61 34.53
N THR A 210 -7.69 -0.04 34.83
CA THR A 210 -7.76 -1.49 34.93
C THR A 210 -7.39 -2.10 33.58
N CYS A 211 -6.30 -2.86 33.54
CA CYS A 211 -6.02 -3.82 32.47
C CYS A 211 -7.03 -4.96 32.62
N SER A 212 -8.21 -4.76 32.05
CA SER A 212 -9.20 -5.79 31.76
C SER A 212 -10.11 -5.18 30.70
N LEU A 213 -9.92 -5.55 29.43
CA LEU A 213 -10.97 -5.34 28.44
C LEU A 213 -12.11 -6.32 28.77
N PRO A 214 -13.38 -5.93 28.62
CA PRO A 214 -14.49 -6.77 29.06
C PRO A 214 -14.57 -8.07 28.23
N HIS A 215 -14.74 -9.18 28.94
CA HIS A 215 -15.27 -10.42 28.41
C HIS A 215 -16.58 -10.13 27.66
N PHE A 216 -16.52 -10.07 26.33
CA PHE A 216 -17.67 -10.40 25.50
C PHE A 216 -17.36 -11.73 24.84
N LEU A 217 -17.85 -12.80 25.47
CA LEU A 217 -18.29 -14.09 24.93
C LEU A 217 -18.14 -15.17 26.02
N SER A 218 -19.17 -15.28 26.88
CA SER A 218 -19.75 -16.55 27.35
C SER A 218 -20.79 -16.26 28.43
N ALA A 219 -22.04 -16.59 28.14
CA ALA A 219 -23.06 -16.78 29.16
C ALA A 219 -22.65 -17.97 30.05
N ASP A 220 -22.61 -17.79 31.37
CA ASP A 220 -23.24 -18.69 32.34
C ASP A 220 -22.91 -18.31 33.80
N SER A 221 -23.99 -18.07 34.55
CA SER A 221 -24.26 -18.57 35.91
C SER A 221 -23.37 -18.19 37.11
N ASN A 222 -23.96 -17.35 37.98
CA ASN A 222 -24.01 -17.48 39.45
C ASN A 222 -22.75 -17.91 40.24
N ARG A 223 -22.11 -16.95 40.93
CA ARG A 223 -21.92 -17.01 42.39
C ARG A 223 -21.40 -15.70 42.97
N THR A 224 -22.24 -15.10 43.80
CA THR A 224 -21.92 -14.10 44.81
C THR A 224 -20.98 -14.66 45.87
N SER A 225 -19.93 -13.92 46.23
CA SER A 225 -19.48 -13.83 47.63
C SER A 225 -18.68 -12.55 47.85
N ILE A 226 -19.27 -11.67 48.65
CA ILE A 226 -18.62 -10.56 49.34
C ILE A 226 -17.52 -11.14 50.23
N ARG A 227 -16.29 -10.61 50.14
CA ARG A 227 -15.29 -10.73 51.20
C ARG A 227 -14.76 -9.36 51.58
N SER A 228 -14.77 -9.15 52.89
CA SER A 228 -14.49 -7.96 53.66
C SER A 228 -13.04 -7.51 53.57
N ALA A 229 -12.85 -6.19 53.74
CA ALA A 229 -11.57 -5.57 54.05
C ALA A 229 -11.11 -6.07 55.42
N ASP A 230 -10.07 -6.88 55.44
CA ASP A 230 -9.11 -7.09 56.54
C ASP A 230 -8.31 -8.35 56.20
N ASP A 231 -7.21 -8.19 55.46
CA ASP A 231 -6.13 -9.18 55.41
C ASP A 231 -4.84 -8.46 54.96
N ILE A 232 -4.10 -7.95 55.94
CA ILE A 232 -2.72 -7.48 55.76
C ILE A 232 -1.84 -8.72 55.67
N ILE A 233 -1.35 -9.04 54.47
CA ILE A 233 -0.31 -10.08 54.28
C ILE A 233 1.01 -9.40 53.92
N PRO A 234 2.08 -9.55 54.72
CA PRO A 234 3.40 -9.03 54.41
C PRO A 234 4.12 -10.01 53.46
N GLY A 235 4.56 -9.53 52.30
CA GLY A 235 5.36 -10.36 51.40
C GLY A 235 5.45 -9.91 49.94
N HIS A 236 5.65 -8.62 49.67
CA HIS A 236 6.07 -8.19 48.33
C HIS A 236 7.60 -8.37 48.23
N GLN A 237 8.05 -9.49 47.65
CA GLN A 237 9.46 -9.67 47.30
C GLN A 237 9.67 -9.18 45.86
N GLU A 238 10.46 -8.12 45.71
CA GLU A 238 10.84 -7.51 44.43
C GLU A 238 11.70 -8.47 43.59
N ARG A 239 11.08 -9.26 42.72
CA ARG A 239 11.76 -9.87 41.58
C ARG A 239 10.88 -9.69 40.35
N GLY A 240 11.22 -8.74 39.47
CA GLY A 240 10.44 -8.57 38.24
C GLY A 240 10.90 -7.53 37.20
N GLY A 241 11.91 -6.70 37.49
CA GLY A 241 12.42 -5.69 36.55
C GLY A 241 13.92 -5.81 36.29
N LEU A 242 14.39 -5.32 35.14
CA LEU A 242 15.83 -5.07 34.95
C LEU A 242 16.26 -3.99 35.95
N SER A 243 17.49 -4.07 36.47
CA SER A 243 18.07 -2.92 37.20
C SER A 243 18.03 -1.68 36.30
N GLU A 244 17.87 -0.49 36.90
CA GLU A 244 17.81 0.77 36.15
C GLU A 244 19.03 0.95 35.24
N GLU A 245 20.23 0.62 35.74
CA GLU A 245 21.48 0.65 34.97
C GLU A 245 21.45 -0.32 33.78
N GLN A 246 20.96 -1.54 33.99
CA GLN A 246 20.84 -2.55 32.94
C GLN A 246 19.80 -2.16 31.88
N LEU A 247 18.70 -1.52 32.30
CA LEU A 247 17.68 -1.01 31.39
C LEU A 247 18.24 0.12 30.54
N LEU A 248 18.94 1.08 31.15
CA LEU A 248 19.57 2.19 30.44
C LEU A 248 20.61 1.70 29.43
N ALA A 249 21.45 0.73 29.81
CA ALA A 249 22.41 0.12 28.88
C ALA A 249 21.69 -0.53 27.67
N LYS A 250 20.62 -1.30 27.90
CA LYS A 250 19.81 -1.89 26.82
C LYS A 250 19.11 -0.84 25.95
N LEU A 251 18.65 0.27 26.54
CA LEU A 251 18.05 1.37 25.80
C LEU A 251 19.09 2.08 24.91
N GLN A 252 20.29 2.34 25.42
CA GLN A 252 21.39 2.91 24.64
C GLN A 252 21.72 2.04 23.43
N LEU A 253 21.91 0.74 23.63
CA LEU A 253 22.16 -0.21 22.54
C LEU A 253 21.03 -0.19 21.50
N PHE A 254 19.77 -0.20 21.94
CA PHE A 254 18.63 -0.10 21.04
C PHE A 254 18.65 1.20 20.23
N HIS A 255 18.96 2.33 20.84
CA HIS A 255 19.02 3.62 20.14
C HIS A 255 20.14 3.69 19.09
N CYS A 256 21.27 3.02 19.33
CA CYS A 256 22.33 2.90 18.34
C CYS A 256 21.85 2.10 17.11
N GLU A 257 21.21 0.96 17.34
CA GLU A 257 20.86 0.00 16.28
C GLU A 257 19.56 0.32 15.53
N VAL A 258 18.60 1.02 16.17
CA VAL A 258 17.28 1.27 15.59
C VAL A 258 17.35 2.00 14.25
N THR A 259 18.36 2.84 14.05
CA THR A 259 18.57 3.54 12.77
C THR A 259 18.91 2.56 11.64
N GLY A 260 19.79 1.59 11.91
CA GLY A 260 20.15 0.50 11.00
C GLY A 260 18.95 -0.41 10.71
N LEU A 261 18.17 -0.76 11.72
CA LEU A 261 16.97 -1.58 11.57
C LEU A 261 15.87 -0.88 10.76
N ARG A 262 15.64 0.42 11.01
CA ARG A 262 14.70 1.24 10.22
C ARG A 262 15.12 1.31 8.76
N SER A 263 16.42 1.37 8.49
CA SER A 263 16.92 1.34 7.11
C SER A 263 16.76 -0.04 6.48
N ALA A 264 17.04 -1.12 7.21
CA ALA A 264 16.98 -2.49 6.68
C ALA A 264 15.55 -2.92 6.31
N TYR A 265 14.55 -2.47 7.08
CA TYR A 265 13.14 -2.84 6.88
C TYR A 265 12.26 -1.70 6.37
N ARG A 266 12.85 -0.64 5.79
CA ARG A 266 12.15 0.61 5.42
C ARG A 266 10.82 0.42 4.68
N HIS A 267 10.74 -0.58 3.80
CA HIS A 267 9.58 -0.81 2.92
C HIS A 267 8.42 -1.54 3.58
N ILE A 268 8.68 -2.23 4.69
CA ILE A 268 7.71 -3.09 5.39
C ILE A 268 7.60 -2.72 6.87
N LEU A 269 8.17 -1.57 7.29
CA LEU A 269 8.23 -1.12 8.68
C LEU A 269 7.20 -0.04 8.98
N LYS A 270 6.37 -0.28 10.01
CA LYS A 270 5.47 0.70 10.62
C LYS A 270 5.96 1.09 12.00
N VAL A 271 6.12 2.39 12.23
CA VAL A 271 6.41 2.93 13.57
C VAL A 271 5.09 3.25 14.28
N ILE A 272 4.96 2.77 15.52
CA ILE A 272 3.79 3.01 16.38
C ILE A 272 4.26 3.62 17.70
N ASP A 273 3.54 4.63 18.17
CA ASP A 273 3.78 5.26 19.46
C ASP A 273 3.29 4.35 20.60
N GLY A 274 4.23 3.85 21.38
CA GLY A 274 4.01 3.00 22.54
C GLY A 274 3.48 3.73 23.77
N ASN A 275 3.25 5.06 23.71
CA ASN A 275 2.61 5.82 24.78
C ASN A 275 1.08 5.76 24.75
N GLN A 276 0.51 5.25 23.66
CA GLN A 276 -0.92 5.13 23.48
C GLN A 276 -1.49 3.99 24.34
N LEU A 277 -2.82 3.92 24.42
CA LEU A 277 -3.51 2.80 25.07
C LEU A 277 -3.20 1.48 24.32
N ASP A 278 -3.01 0.39 25.07
CA ASP A 278 -2.69 -0.94 24.50
C ASP A 278 -3.67 -1.37 23.41
N THR A 279 -4.96 -1.06 23.57
CA THR A 279 -6.00 -1.33 22.57
C THR A 279 -5.75 -0.57 21.26
N VAL A 280 -5.31 0.69 21.34
CA VAL A 280 -5.04 1.51 20.15
C VAL A 280 -3.78 1.01 19.45
N ILE A 281 -2.73 0.67 20.22
CA ILE A 281 -1.49 0.08 19.68
C ILE A 281 -1.81 -1.24 18.97
N TYR A 282 -2.60 -2.10 19.61
CA TYR A 282 -3.04 -3.38 19.05
C TYR A 282 -3.81 -3.20 17.75
N LEU A 283 -4.83 -2.33 17.71
CA LEU A 283 -5.62 -2.09 16.51
C LEU A 283 -4.76 -1.52 15.37
N GLN A 284 -3.83 -0.61 15.66
CA GLN A 284 -2.92 -0.09 14.64
C GLN A 284 -1.98 -1.17 14.08
N ALA A 285 -1.42 -2.01 14.96
CA ALA A 285 -0.55 -3.10 14.54
C ALA A 285 -1.31 -4.15 13.74
N LEU A 286 -2.50 -4.56 14.21
CA LEU A 286 -3.35 -5.54 13.52
C LEU A 286 -3.80 -5.02 12.16
N ALA A 287 -4.28 -3.77 12.09
CA ALA A 287 -4.68 -3.15 10.83
C ALA A 287 -3.50 -3.14 9.84
N PHE A 288 -2.29 -2.80 10.30
CA PHE A 288 -1.08 -2.83 9.47
C PHE A 288 -0.72 -4.24 8.99
N ILE A 289 -0.75 -5.25 9.87
CA ILE A 289 -0.44 -6.64 9.49
C ILE A 289 -1.49 -7.19 8.51
N GLN A 290 -2.76 -6.83 8.68
CA GLN A 290 -3.82 -7.20 7.76
C GLN A 290 -3.79 -6.39 6.46
N THR A 291 -3.02 -5.29 6.38
CA THR A 291 -2.74 -4.67 5.09
C THR A 291 -1.81 -5.56 4.30
N HIS A 292 -2.35 -6.36 3.40
CA HIS A 292 -1.54 -6.94 2.34
C HIS A 292 -0.95 -5.79 1.54
N HIS A 293 0.36 -5.81 1.32
CA HIS A 293 1.02 -4.98 0.32
C HIS A 293 0.51 -5.42 -1.06
N HIS A 294 -0.73 -5.06 -1.37
CA HIS A 294 -1.25 -5.20 -2.70
C HIS A 294 -0.41 -4.25 -3.55
N PHE A 295 0.34 -4.81 -4.49
CA PHE A 295 0.75 -4.09 -5.68
C PHE A 295 -0.51 -3.75 -6.49
N ARG A 296 -1.39 -2.90 -5.93
CA ARG A 296 -2.47 -2.31 -6.70
C ARG A 296 -1.81 -1.29 -7.58
N THR A 297 -1.85 -1.54 -8.87
CA THR A 297 -1.43 -0.59 -9.88
C THR A 297 -2.09 0.76 -9.56
N PRO A 298 -1.32 1.86 -9.38
CA PRO A 298 -1.89 3.13 -8.96
C PRO A 298 -2.84 3.69 -10.03
N ARG A 299 -4.04 4.08 -9.62
CA ARG A 299 -5.12 4.58 -10.50
C ARG A 299 -5.64 5.89 -9.93
N ILE A 300 -4.94 6.97 -10.28
CA ILE A 300 -5.11 8.27 -9.66
C ILE A 300 -6.04 9.13 -10.53
N LEU A 301 -7.07 9.70 -9.92
CA LEU A 301 -7.93 10.72 -10.53
C LEU A 301 -7.58 12.08 -9.93
N LEU A 302 -7.15 13.03 -10.79
CA LEU A 302 -6.87 14.42 -10.40
C LEU A 302 -7.96 15.35 -10.91
N MET A 303 -8.74 15.89 -9.98
CA MET A 303 -9.79 16.89 -10.22
C MET A 303 -9.40 18.24 -9.63
N GLY A 304 -10.04 19.29 -10.14
CA GLY A 304 -9.80 20.66 -9.72
C GLY A 304 -10.13 21.66 -10.83
N PRO A 305 -10.30 22.94 -10.48
CA PRO A 305 -10.64 23.97 -11.44
C PRO A 305 -9.56 24.11 -12.53
N PRO A 306 -9.89 24.66 -13.71
CA PRO A 306 -8.85 25.10 -14.66
C PRO A 306 -7.87 26.03 -13.93
N GLY A 307 -6.56 25.95 -14.24
CA GLY A 307 -5.54 26.76 -13.56
C GLY A 307 -5.01 26.19 -12.24
N SER A 308 -5.59 25.12 -11.69
CA SER A 308 -5.13 24.48 -10.44
C SER A 308 -3.78 23.77 -10.51
N GLY A 309 -3.19 23.63 -11.70
CA GLY A 309 -1.92 22.91 -11.88
C GLY A 309 -2.06 21.39 -12.00
N LYS A 310 -3.29 20.84 -12.11
CA LYS A 310 -3.55 19.39 -12.26
C LYS A 310 -2.68 18.69 -13.31
N SER A 311 -2.53 19.27 -14.51
CA SER A 311 -1.71 18.67 -15.58
C SER A 311 -0.22 18.63 -15.23
N HIS A 312 0.27 19.62 -14.48
CA HIS A 312 1.66 19.65 -14.04
C HIS A 312 1.89 18.60 -12.95
N GLN A 313 0.99 18.50 -11.97
CA GLN A 313 1.06 17.46 -10.94
C GLN A 313 0.92 16.04 -11.53
N ALA A 314 0.05 15.86 -12.53
CA ALA A 314 -0.07 14.59 -13.26
C ALA A 314 1.24 14.18 -13.94
N LYS A 315 1.91 15.14 -14.61
CA LYS A 315 3.21 14.92 -15.23
C LYS A 315 4.28 14.53 -14.20
N LEU A 316 4.37 15.23 -13.07
CA LEU A 316 5.32 14.91 -12.00
C LEU A 316 5.08 13.50 -11.43
N LEU A 317 3.81 13.12 -11.22
CA LEU A 317 3.44 11.79 -10.75
C LEU A 317 3.81 10.71 -11.79
N SER A 318 3.49 10.95 -13.06
CA SER A 318 3.83 10.06 -14.18
C SER A 318 5.34 9.85 -14.27
N GLU A 319 6.14 10.91 -14.18
CA GLU A 319 7.60 10.82 -14.29
C GLU A 319 8.26 10.09 -13.12
N LYS A 320 7.79 10.35 -11.89
CA LYS A 320 8.32 9.77 -10.66
C LYS A 320 7.94 8.30 -10.50
N TYR A 321 6.66 7.97 -10.71
CA TYR A 321 6.13 6.61 -10.50
C TYR A 321 6.02 5.79 -11.79
N LYS A 322 6.49 6.34 -12.93
CA LYS A 322 6.43 5.70 -14.26
C LYS A 322 5.02 5.30 -14.69
N MET A 323 4.01 6.03 -14.21
CA MET A 323 2.61 5.84 -14.54
C MET A 323 2.28 6.46 -15.89
N THR A 324 1.15 6.05 -16.48
CA THR A 324 0.64 6.64 -17.72
C THR A 324 -0.10 7.95 -17.46
N ASP A 325 0.36 9.07 -18.04
CA ASP A 325 -0.37 10.35 -18.02
C ASP A 325 -1.54 10.31 -19.02
N VAL A 326 -2.77 10.32 -18.52
CA VAL A 326 -4.00 10.30 -19.33
C VAL A 326 -4.69 11.66 -19.21
N CYS A 327 -4.39 12.54 -20.16
CA CYS A 327 -5.11 13.80 -20.32
C CYS A 327 -6.27 13.63 -21.31
N CYS A 328 -7.51 13.83 -20.87
CA CYS A 328 -8.70 13.60 -21.70
C CYS A 328 -8.68 14.39 -23.01
N SER A 329 -8.38 15.70 -22.98
CA SER A 329 -8.33 16.53 -24.19
C SER A 329 -7.21 16.11 -25.16
N ARG A 330 -6.06 15.65 -24.64
CA ARG A 330 -4.97 15.10 -25.47
C ARG A 330 -5.37 13.75 -26.06
N LEU A 331 -6.04 12.92 -25.28
CA LEU A 331 -6.55 11.61 -25.70
C LEU A 331 -7.52 11.76 -26.87
N LEU A 332 -8.53 12.62 -26.77
CA LEU A 332 -9.51 12.82 -27.83
C LEU A 332 -8.84 13.26 -29.15
N ARG A 333 -7.88 14.20 -29.10
CA ARG A 333 -7.11 14.62 -30.28
C ARG A 333 -6.28 13.48 -30.88
N SER A 334 -5.62 12.69 -30.04
CA SER A 334 -4.84 11.54 -30.51
C SER A 334 -5.73 10.48 -31.17
N VAL A 335 -6.90 10.22 -30.60
CA VAL A 335 -7.85 9.23 -31.12
C VAL A 335 -8.44 9.70 -32.45
N ALA A 336 -8.76 10.99 -32.56
CA ALA A 336 -9.23 11.60 -33.81
C ALA A 336 -8.18 11.51 -34.93
N ALA A 337 -6.90 11.70 -34.60
CA ALA A 337 -5.79 11.57 -35.55
C ALA A 337 -5.49 10.12 -35.98
N ASN A 338 -5.86 9.12 -35.18
CA ASN A 338 -5.53 7.71 -35.44
C ASN A 338 -6.39 7.05 -36.55
N GLY A 339 -7.42 7.73 -37.06
CA GLY A 339 -8.25 7.23 -38.16
C GLY A 339 -9.11 6.01 -37.84
N SER A 340 -9.35 5.70 -36.56
CA SER A 340 -10.29 4.65 -36.14
C SER A 340 -11.75 5.07 -36.39
N GLY A 341 -12.70 4.13 -36.39
CA GLY A 341 -14.13 4.47 -36.54
C GLY A 341 -14.59 5.51 -35.50
N LEU A 342 -14.23 5.31 -34.23
CA LEU A 342 -14.47 6.27 -33.16
C LEU A 342 -13.70 7.58 -33.34
N GLY A 343 -12.48 7.52 -33.90
CA GLY A 343 -11.70 8.70 -34.25
C GLY A 343 -12.36 9.56 -35.31
N ALA A 344 -12.95 8.95 -36.34
CA ALA A 344 -13.68 9.66 -37.39
C ALA A 344 -14.91 10.39 -36.86
N GLU A 345 -15.67 9.76 -35.95
CA GLU A 345 -16.80 10.40 -35.27
C GLU A 345 -16.33 11.60 -34.41
N ILE A 346 -15.29 11.41 -33.60
CA ILE A 346 -14.73 12.51 -32.78
C ILE A 346 -14.18 13.65 -33.65
N GLN A 347 -13.54 13.33 -34.78
CA GLN A 347 -12.96 14.31 -35.70
C GLN A 347 -14.02 15.27 -36.25
N GLN A 348 -15.26 14.81 -36.47
CA GLN A 348 -16.36 15.67 -36.94
C GLN A 348 -16.70 16.77 -35.93
N TYR A 349 -16.75 16.43 -34.64
CA TYR A 349 -17.02 17.41 -33.58
C TYR A 349 -15.85 18.37 -33.39
N LEU A 350 -14.61 17.85 -33.39
CA LEU A 350 -13.41 18.68 -33.23
C LEU A 350 -13.21 19.64 -34.41
N GLY A 351 -13.49 19.21 -35.64
CA GLY A 351 -13.38 20.05 -36.84
C GLY A 351 -14.41 21.18 -36.90
N ASN A 352 -15.57 21.00 -36.25
CA ASN A 352 -16.66 21.98 -36.19
C ASN A 352 -16.63 22.84 -34.91
N GLU A 353 -15.57 22.76 -34.10
CA GLU A 353 -15.45 23.42 -32.78
C GLU A 353 -16.60 23.09 -31.82
N GLN A 354 -17.23 21.93 -31.98
CA GLN A 354 -18.34 21.46 -31.14
C GLN A 354 -17.84 20.60 -29.98
N SER A 355 -18.60 20.59 -28.87
CA SER A 355 -18.32 19.71 -27.74
C SER A 355 -18.56 18.25 -28.15
N VAL A 356 -17.59 17.39 -27.87
CA VAL A 356 -17.71 15.95 -28.09
C VAL A 356 -18.77 15.36 -27.14
N PRO A 357 -19.72 14.55 -27.63
CA PRO A 357 -20.71 13.87 -26.79
C PRO A 357 -20.09 12.99 -25.69
N ASP A 358 -20.71 12.98 -24.51
CA ASP A 358 -20.26 12.22 -23.34
C ASP A 358 -20.05 10.72 -23.64
N SER A 359 -20.91 10.11 -24.46
CA SER A 359 -20.80 8.69 -24.84
C SER A 359 -19.48 8.38 -25.56
N LEU A 360 -19.07 9.23 -26.50
CA LEU A 360 -17.81 9.08 -27.24
C LEU A 360 -16.60 9.33 -26.34
N VAL A 361 -16.70 10.34 -25.45
CA VAL A 361 -15.64 10.62 -24.47
C VAL A 361 -15.46 9.43 -23.52
N LEU A 362 -16.55 8.89 -22.99
CA LEU A 362 -16.53 7.72 -22.10
C LEU A 362 -15.89 6.51 -22.78
N GLN A 363 -16.29 6.23 -24.02
CA GLN A 363 -15.75 5.11 -24.79
C GLN A 363 -14.25 5.29 -25.07
N ALA A 364 -13.81 6.50 -25.43
CA ALA A 364 -12.38 6.79 -25.65
C ALA A 364 -11.56 6.62 -24.37
N VAL A 365 -12.07 7.13 -23.24
CA VAL A 365 -11.40 7.00 -21.94
C VAL A 365 -11.32 5.54 -21.52
N GLU A 366 -12.42 4.79 -21.59
CA GLU A 366 -12.45 3.36 -21.24
C GLU A 366 -11.44 2.56 -22.06
N GLN A 367 -11.45 2.72 -23.40
CA GLN A 367 -10.49 2.07 -24.29
C GLN A 367 -9.03 2.40 -23.93
N ARG A 368 -8.75 3.65 -23.53
CA ARG A 368 -7.39 4.06 -23.13
C ARG A 368 -6.96 3.45 -21.81
N LEU A 369 -7.85 3.43 -20.81
CA LEU A 369 -7.58 2.90 -19.48
C LEU A 369 -7.41 1.37 -19.49
N SER A 370 -8.05 0.68 -20.43
CA SER A 370 -7.92 -0.77 -20.62
C SER A 370 -6.64 -1.22 -21.34
N GLN A 371 -5.80 -0.29 -21.81
CA GLN A 371 -4.54 -0.66 -22.44
C GLN A 371 -3.54 -1.27 -21.42
N VAL A 372 -2.63 -2.11 -21.94
CA VAL A 372 -1.68 -2.87 -21.13
C VAL A 372 -0.78 -1.96 -20.30
N ASP A 373 -0.38 -0.81 -20.82
CA ASP A 373 0.43 0.16 -20.08
C ASP A 373 -0.31 0.75 -18.88
N CYS A 374 -1.57 1.15 -19.05
CA CYS A 374 -2.45 1.63 -17.98
C CYS A 374 -2.71 0.54 -16.93
N SER A 375 -2.89 -0.70 -17.37
CA SER A 375 -3.13 -1.84 -16.48
C SER A 375 -1.88 -2.26 -15.68
N SER A 376 -0.69 -2.20 -16.28
CA SER A 376 0.56 -2.67 -15.66
C SER A 376 1.29 -1.59 -14.86
N ARG A 377 1.35 -0.35 -15.36
CA ARG A 377 2.08 0.76 -14.72
C ARG A 377 1.18 1.71 -13.95
N GLY A 378 -0.11 1.66 -14.23
CA GLY A 378 -1.08 2.56 -13.65
C GLY A 378 -1.27 3.81 -14.48
N TRP A 379 -2.15 4.67 -14.03
CA TRP A 379 -2.52 5.86 -14.75
C TRP A 379 -2.86 7.01 -13.81
N VAL A 380 -2.59 8.21 -14.29
CA VAL A 380 -3.08 9.46 -13.69
C VAL A 380 -4.02 10.09 -14.70
N LEU A 381 -5.32 10.08 -14.39
CA LEU A 381 -6.36 10.66 -15.23
C LEU A 381 -6.65 12.09 -14.79
N HIS A 382 -6.61 13.02 -15.73
CA HIS A 382 -6.95 14.42 -15.46
C HIS A 382 -7.69 15.07 -16.64
N GLY A 383 -8.46 16.11 -16.32
CA GLY A 383 -9.34 16.77 -17.31
C GLY A 383 -10.57 15.95 -17.68
N PHE A 384 -10.98 15.03 -16.80
CA PHE A 384 -12.20 14.23 -16.83
C PHE A 384 -12.40 13.68 -15.41
N PRO A 385 -13.64 13.50 -14.91
CA PRO A 385 -14.92 13.88 -15.49
C PRO A 385 -15.22 15.39 -15.35
N TYR A 386 -16.12 15.91 -16.19
CA TYR A 386 -16.58 17.31 -16.17
C TYR A 386 -17.99 17.49 -15.59
N ASN A 387 -18.81 16.45 -15.59
CA ASN A 387 -20.18 16.49 -15.12
C ASN A 387 -20.54 15.24 -14.33
N LEU A 388 -21.70 15.26 -13.67
CA LEU A 388 -22.22 14.15 -12.88
C LEU A 388 -22.36 12.85 -13.67
N HIS A 389 -22.82 12.91 -14.91
CA HIS A 389 -23.05 11.73 -15.76
C HIS A 389 -21.73 11.01 -16.07
N GLN A 390 -20.69 11.74 -16.48
CA GLN A 390 -19.35 11.23 -16.69
C GLN A 390 -18.76 10.62 -15.42
N ALA A 391 -18.94 11.27 -14.27
CA ALA A 391 -18.43 10.78 -12.99
C ALA A 391 -19.09 9.46 -12.55
N ARG A 392 -20.41 9.33 -12.72
CA ARG A 392 -21.14 8.09 -12.44
C ARG A 392 -20.69 6.95 -13.34
N ASN A 393 -20.53 7.20 -14.64
CA ASN A 393 -20.05 6.19 -15.57
C ASN A 393 -18.59 5.79 -15.29
N LEU A 394 -17.73 6.73 -14.90
CA LEU A 394 -16.35 6.43 -14.48
C LEU A 394 -16.30 5.48 -13.27
N ARG A 395 -17.24 5.61 -12.34
CA ARG A 395 -17.41 4.62 -11.26
C ARG A 395 -17.93 3.27 -11.77
N GLY A 396 -18.69 3.24 -12.86
CA GLY A 396 -19.13 2.00 -13.50
C GLY A 396 -18.02 1.23 -14.22
N PHE A 397 -16.90 1.87 -14.55
CA PHE A 397 -15.79 1.23 -15.28
C PHE A 397 -15.14 0.14 -14.45
N GLN A 398 -14.60 -0.88 -15.13
CA GLN A 398 -13.80 -1.93 -14.50
C GLN A 398 -12.53 -1.36 -13.84
N HIS A 399 -11.97 -0.30 -14.42
CA HIS A 399 -10.77 0.37 -13.94
C HIS A 399 -11.14 1.61 -13.10
N GLN A 400 -11.79 1.41 -11.95
CA GLN A 400 -12.11 2.52 -11.04
C GLN A 400 -10.84 3.15 -10.45
N PRO A 401 -10.80 4.48 -10.23
CA PRO A 401 -9.70 5.12 -9.52
C PRO A 401 -9.60 4.58 -8.09
N ASN A 402 -8.38 4.30 -7.63
CA ASN A 402 -8.11 3.91 -6.24
C ASN A 402 -7.75 5.10 -5.34
N ARG A 403 -7.34 6.22 -5.95
CA ARG A 403 -7.04 7.48 -5.27
C ARG A 403 -7.65 8.61 -6.06
N VAL A 404 -8.38 9.48 -5.37
CA VAL A 404 -9.05 10.63 -5.96
C VAL A 404 -8.61 11.87 -5.20
N PHE A 405 -8.17 12.89 -5.94
CA PHE A 405 -7.72 14.16 -5.37
C PHE A 405 -8.50 15.32 -5.96
N PHE A 406 -8.97 16.21 -5.08
CA PHE A 406 -9.48 17.53 -5.45
C PHE A 406 -8.41 18.57 -5.11
N LEU A 407 -7.88 19.21 -6.15
CA LEU A 407 -7.02 20.38 -6.02
C LEU A 407 -7.89 21.61 -5.80
N GLU A 408 -7.85 22.18 -4.60
CA GLU A 408 -8.63 23.35 -4.21
C GLU A 408 -7.79 24.62 -4.35
N VAL A 409 -8.34 25.61 -5.05
CA VAL A 409 -7.67 26.89 -5.29
C VAL A 409 -8.74 27.93 -5.64
N THR A 410 -8.50 29.18 -5.28
CA THR A 410 -9.42 30.28 -5.58
C THR A 410 -9.38 30.67 -7.06
N ASP A 411 -10.48 31.20 -7.57
CA ASP A 411 -10.61 31.63 -8.97
C ASP A 411 -9.60 32.72 -9.33
N ASP A 412 -9.34 33.66 -8.41
CA ASP A 412 -8.36 34.73 -8.63
C ASP A 412 -6.97 34.16 -8.91
N VAL A 413 -6.56 33.15 -8.13
CA VAL A 413 -5.27 32.47 -8.32
C VAL A 413 -5.28 31.66 -9.62
N CYS A 414 -6.39 31.02 -9.98
CA CYS A 414 -6.53 30.31 -11.26
C CYS A 414 -6.40 31.26 -12.46
N LEU A 415 -7.03 32.43 -12.38
CA LEU A 415 -7.02 33.45 -13.41
C LEU A 415 -5.61 34.04 -13.55
N GLU A 416 -4.97 34.40 -12.45
CA GLU A 416 -3.60 34.90 -12.43
C GLU A 416 -2.62 33.90 -13.06
N ARG A 417 -2.68 32.63 -12.65
CA ARG A 417 -1.80 31.57 -13.19
C ARG A 417 -2.00 31.32 -14.67
N THR A 418 -3.24 31.45 -15.15
CA THR A 418 -3.58 31.15 -16.54
C THR A 418 -3.22 32.30 -17.46
N THR A 419 -3.49 33.54 -17.05
CA THR A 419 -3.14 34.75 -17.82
C THR A 419 -1.63 34.97 -17.94
N GLN A 420 -0.83 34.47 -16.99
CA GLN A 420 0.64 34.48 -17.04
C GLN A 420 1.24 33.29 -17.83
N ARG A 421 0.41 32.40 -18.37
CA ARG A 421 0.87 31.26 -19.17
C ARG A 421 1.22 31.68 -20.58
N ARG A 422 2.33 31.15 -21.09
CA ARG A 422 2.76 31.34 -22.47
C ARG A 422 3.05 29.99 -23.11
N THR A 423 2.74 29.87 -24.38
CA THR A 423 3.03 28.66 -25.16
C THR A 423 3.98 29.03 -26.29
N ASP A 424 4.97 28.19 -26.49
CA ASP A 424 5.82 28.24 -27.67
C ASP A 424 5.14 27.45 -28.79
N TRP A 425 4.78 28.11 -29.89
CA TRP A 425 4.08 27.47 -31.01
C TRP A 425 4.96 26.52 -31.82
N VAL A 426 6.29 26.62 -31.70
CA VAL A 426 7.22 25.74 -32.42
C VAL A 426 7.42 24.44 -31.66
N SER A 427 7.73 24.53 -30.36
CA SER A 427 7.97 23.34 -29.53
C SER A 427 6.69 22.75 -28.92
N GLY A 428 5.60 23.52 -28.85
CA GLY A 428 4.40 23.19 -28.10
C GLY A 428 4.58 23.23 -26.57
N GLU A 429 5.76 23.63 -26.08
CA GLU A 429 6.01 23.70 -24.65
C GLU A 429 5.30 24.89 -23.99
N ARG A 430 4.83 24.67 -22.76
CA ARG A 430 4.22 25.71 -21.93
C ARG A 430 5.22 26.26 -20.92
N TYR A 431 5.26 27.58 -20.87
CA TYR A 431 6.05 28.41 -19.98
C TYR A 431 5.14 29.25 -19.10
N HIS A 432 5.70 29.73 -18.01
CA HIS A 432 5.01 30.62 -17.08
C HIS A 432 5.98 31.69 -16.65
N THR A 433 5.58 32.96 -16.74
CA THR A 433 6.48 34.12 -16.53
C THR A 433 7.27 34.02 -15.23
N VAL A 434 6.62 33.62 -14.14
CA VAL A 434 7.26 33.48 -12.81
C VAL A 434 7.86 32.09 -12.55
N THR A 435 7.09 31.01 -12.72
CA THR A 435 7.48 29.68 -12.22
C THR A 435 8.35 28.87 -13.19
N ARG A 436 8.30 29.16 -14.49
CA ARG A 436 9.10 28.50 -15.52
C ARG A 436 9.37 29.47 -16.67
N PRO A 437 10.24 30.48 -16.46
CA PRO A 437 10.62 31.40 -17.51
C PRO A 437 11.40 30.68 -18.63
N PRO A 438 11.38 31.19 -19.87
CA PRO A 438 12.20 30.66 -20.95
C PRO A 438 13.69 30.82 -20.63
N GLN A 439 14.50 29.83 -20.99
CA GLN A 439 15.95 29.83 -20.70
C GLN A 439 16.76 30.59 -21.77
N THR A 440 16.22 30.74 -22.98
CA THR A 440 16.89 31.39 -24.11
C THR A 440 16.04 32.54 -24.66
N ALA A 441 16.70 33.61 -25.11
CA ALA A 441 16.04 34.79 -25.67
C ALA A 441 15.23 34.46 -26.93
N GLU A 442 15.66 33.48 -27.73
CA GLU A 442 14.94 33.00 -28.91
C GLU A 442 13.56 32.41 -28.56
N VAL A 443 13.51 31.58 -27.51
CA VAL A 443 12.24 31.02 -27.01
C VAL A 443 11.39 32.15 -26.45
N GLN A 444 11.99 33.06 -25.68
CA GLN A 444 11.27 34.19 -25.07
C GLN A 444 10.55 35.06 -26.10
N ASN A 445 11.19 35.36 -27.23
CA ASN A 445 10.63 36.22 -28.27
C ASN A 445 9.49 35.57 -29.07
N ARG A 446 9.41 34.24 -29.11
CA ARG A 446 8.35 33.50 -29.82
C ARG A 446 7.19 33.04 -28.91
N LEU A 447 7.28 33.29 -27.61
CA LEU A 447 6.22 32.96 -26.65
C LEU A 447 4.97 33.81 -26.88
N GLN A 448 3.80 33.18 -26.97
CA GLN A 448 2.53 33.89 -27.05
C GLN A 448 1.51 33.32 -26.05
N ALA A 449 0.49 34.11 -25.73
CA ALA A 449 -0.66 33.63 -24.98
C ALA A 449 -1.53 32.76 -25.90
N ALA A 450 -2.02 31.64 -25.38
CA ALA A 450 -3.02 30.85 -26.11
C ALA A 450 -4.36 31.60 -26.09
N PRO A 451 -5.17 31.52 -27.16
CA PRO A 451 -6.51 32.15 -27.18
C PRO A 451 -7.39 31.64 -26.03
N ASP A 452 -7.25 30.36 -25.69
CA ASP A 452 -7.89 29.68 -24.56
C ASP A 452 -7.55 30.22 -23.16
N ASP A 453 -6.50 31.04 -23.05
CA ASP A 453 -5.98 31.59 -21.78
C ASP A 453 -6.43 33.04 -21.53
N SER A 454 -7.38 33.55 -22.33
CA SER A 454 -8.02 34.84 -22.08
C SER A 454 -8.84 34.80 -20.78
N ALA A 455 -8.96 35.96 -20.12
CA ALA A 455 -9.67 36.06 -18.85
C ALA A 455 -11.15 35.67 -18.98
N GLU A 456 -11.81 36.08 -20.07
CA GLU A 456 -13.21 35.80 -20.35
C GLU A 456 -13.48 34.30 -20.49
N VAL A 457 -12.74 33.61 -21.36
CA VAL A 457 -12.86 32.15 -21.57
C VAL A 457 -12.54 31.39 -20.28
N MET A 458 -11.59 31.89 -19.49
CA MET A 458 -11.22 31.28 -18.22
C MET A 458 -12.32 31.40 -17.17
N MET A 459 -12.98 32.56 -17.07
CA MET A 459 -14.11 32.77 -16.17
C MET A 459 -15.27 31.83 -16.50
N GLU A 460 -15.64 31.70 -17.78
CA GLU A 460 -16.69 30.75 -18.19
C GLU A 460 -16.35 29.30 -17.82
N ARG A 461 -15.08 28.91 -17.97
CA ARG A 461 -14.61 27.56 -17.58
C ARG A 461 -14.65 27.35 -16.06
N LEU A 462 -14.36 28.39 -15.27
CA LEU A 462 -14.43 28.37 -13.82
C LEU A 462 -15.89 28.28 -13.34
N GLU A 463 -16.79 29.07 -13.91
CA GLU A 463 -18.23 29.04 -13.61
C GLU A 463 -18.83 27.65 -13.90
N ARG A 464 -18.53 27.08 -15.06
CA ARG A 464 -18.95 25.71 -15.41
C ARG A 464 -18.44 24.68 -14.42
N TYR A 465 -17.16 24.79 -14.01
CA TYR A 465 -16.59 23.90 -13.00
C TYR A 465 -17.30 24.04 -11.65
N ARG A 466 -17.59 25.27 -11.22
CA ARG A 466 -18.29 25.54 -9.95
C ARG A 466 -19.69 24.94 -9.94
N ALA A 467 -20.43 25.05 -11.04
CA ALA A 467 -21.78 24.50 -11.17
C ALA A 467 -21.81 22.97 -10.95
N GLU A 468 -20.82 22.25 -11.48
CA GLU A 468 -20.74 20.79 -11.38
C GLU A 468 -19.93 20.29 -10.17
N SER A 469 -19.16 21.15 -9.51
CA SER A 469 -18.20 20.75 -8.47
C SER A 469 -18.87 20.02 -7.29
N ALA A 470 -20.06 20.48 -6.86
CA ALA A 470 -20.78 19.84 -5.77
C ALA A 470 -21.20 18.41 -6.13
N ASP A 471 -21.70 18.23 -7.36
CA ASP A 471 -22.12 16.94 -7.88
C ASP A 471 -20.94 15.98 -8.05
N LEU A 472 -19.82 16.47 -8.57
CA LEU A 472 -18.58 15.69 -8.68
C LEU A 472 -18.07 15.23 -7.30
N GLN A 473 -18.13 16.11 -6.29
CA GLN A 473 -17.75 15.75 -4.93
C GLN A 473 -18.68 14.71 -4.32
N SER A 474 -19.98 14.75 -4.62
CA SER A 474 -20.95 13.76 -4.15
C SER A 474 -20.64 12.34 -4.64
N VAL A 475 -20.09 12.21 -5.85
CA VAL A 475 -19.71 10.92 -6.43
C VAL A 475 -18.45 10.38 -5.76
N PHE A 476 -17.54 11.22 -5.27
CA PHE A 476 -16.27 10.80 -4.67
C PHE A 476 -16.10 11.34 -3.23
N PRO A 477 -16.86 10.82 -2.25
CA PRO A 477 -16.82 11.31 -0.86
C PRO A 477 -15.46 11.08 -0.19
N ASP A 478 -14.77 9.98 -0.52
CA ASP A 478 -13.47 9.60 0.05
C ASP A 478 -12.28 10.34 -0.60
N ALA A 479 -12.55 11.33 -1.46
CA ALA A 479 -11.50 12.04 -2.17
C ALA A 479 -10.71 12.97 -1.24
N PHE A 480 -9.39 12.98 -1.41
CA PHE A 480 -8.51 13.87 -0.65
C PHE A 480 -8.54 15.29 -1.23
N ARG A 481 -8.73 16.26 -0.35
CA ARG A 481 -8.67 17.69 -0.69
C ARG A 481 -7.26 18.20 -0.44
N ILE A 482 -6.68 18.85 -1.44
CA ILE A 482 -5.32 19.38 -1.41
C ILE A 482 -5.37 20.86 -1.77
N ASP A 483 -4.87 21.69 -0.87
CA ASP A 483 -4.67 23.12 -1.15
C ASP A 483 -3.61 23.29 -2.25
N ALA A 484 -4.06 23.71 -3.42
CA ALA A 484 -3.26 23.93 -4.60
C ALA A 484 -2.85 25.41 -4.78
N ALA A 485 -3.15 26.30 -3.83
CA ALA A 485 -2.67 27.69 -3.85
C ALA A 485 -1.16 27.78 -3.56
N GLN A 486 -0.59 26.74 -2.94
CA GLN A 486 0.82 26.66 -2.56
C GLN A 486 1.77 26.49 -3.76
N LYS A 487 3.08 26.57 -3.49
CA LYS A 487 4.13 26.28 -4.48
C LYS A 487 4.03 24.82 -4.96
N SER A 488 4.35 24.60 -6.24
CA SER A 488 4.21 23.29 -6.92
C SER A 488 4.80 22.11 -6.14
N HIS A 489 5.98 22.28 -5.53
CA HIS A 489 6.64 21.21 -4.76
C HIS A 489 5.86 20.80 -3.50
N ASN A 490 5.25 21.76 -2.79
CA ASN A 490 4.46 21.47 -1.60
C ASN A 490 3.17 20.71 -1.95
N VAL A 491 2.53 21.10 -3.06
CA VAL A 491 1.36 20.40 -3.57
C VAL A 491 1.73 18.96 -3.94
N PHE A 492 2.87 18.77 -4.61
CA PHE A 492 3.36 17.45 -4.97
C PHE A 492 3.66 16.58 -3.74
N GLU A 493 4.33 17.15 -2.73
CA GLU A 493 4.62 16.45 -1.47
C GLU A 493 3.33 16.06 -0.72
N ALA A 494 2.32 16.95 -0.70
CA ALA A 494 1.03 16.68 -0.10
C ALA A 494 0.30 15.52 -0.80
N LEU A 495 0.33 15.48 -2.15
CA LEU A 495 -0.18 14.36 -2.94
C LEU A 495 0.55 13.07 -2.56
N GLU A 496 1.88 13.08 -2.54
CA GLU A 496 2.70 11.90 -2.25
C GLU A 496 2.44 11.32 -0.85
N ARG A 497 2.31 12.17 0.18
CA ARG A 497 1.98 11.71 1.54
C ARG A 497 0.67 10.91 1.58
N ARG A 498 -0.32 11.31 0.77
CA ARG A 498 -1.63 10.67 0.65
C ARG A 498 -1.67 9.47 -0.28
N LEU A 499 -0.67 9.31 -1.15
CA LEU A 499 -0.50 8.07 -1.91
C LEU A 499 0.00 6.93 -1.01
N ASN A 500 0.87 7.25 -0.04
CA ASN A 500 1.51 6.27 0.85
C ASN A 500 0.74 6.00 2.16
N THR A 501 -0.31 6.76 2.44
CA THR A 501 -1.20 6.54 3.59
C THR A 501 -2.50 5.91 3.10
N ASN A 502 -2.98 4.89 3.82
CA ASN A 502 -4.26 4.24 3.53
C ASN A 502 -5.42 5.06 4.05
#